data_AF-A0A0N6ZPM5-F1
#
_entry.id   AF-A0A0N6ZPM5-F1
#
_cell.length_a   1.000
_cell.length_b   1.000
_cell.length_c   1.000
_cell.angle_alpha   90.00
_cell.angle_beta   90.00
_cell.angle_gamma   90.00
#
_symmetry.space_group_name_H-M   'P 1'
#
loop_
_entity.id
_entity.type
_entity.pdbx_description
1 polymer ?
#
loop_
_entity_poly.entity_id
_entity_poly.type
_entity_poly.pdbx_seq_one_letter_code
_entity_poly.pdbx_strand_id
1 'polypeptide(L)'
;MSGTNGSVAAASTDAEYAVLCDETGDQFLRRYTNTGSGAPTVTDTELDGVTPYAPTGEVVRCGAPAVNPEITSTVQRQTDAGAVTIDAGARSVTVLVYAGEPTVAIGGGPAVTLLPGTSLSWGVNRGGNLGEALADAFVFTAEAGEDLVVSSTREA
;
A
#
# COMPACT_ATOMS: atom_id res chain seq x y z
N MET A 1 31.22 -11.50 41.71
CA MET A 1 29.89 -12.15 41.63
C MET A 1 29.32 -11.80 40.27
N SER A 2 29.33 -12.76 39.35
CA SER A 2 28.78 -12.59 37.99
C SER A 2 27.26 -12.77 38.08
N GLY A 3 26.52 -11.70 37.83
CA GLY A 3 25.05 -11.72 37.81
C GLY A 3 24.57 -12.30 36.49
N THR A 4 24.00 -13.50 36.53
CA THR A 4 23.23 -14.05 35.42
C THR A 4 21.90 -13.29 35.36
N ASN A 5 21.81 -12.27 34.51
CA ASN A 5 20.51 -11.70 34.12
C ASN A 5 19.85 -12.67 33.15
N GLY A 6 19.37 -13.79 33.68
CA GLY A 6 18.47 -14.67 32.95
C GLY A 6 17.08 -14.02 32.93
N SER A 7 16.66 -13.54 31.77
CA SER A 7 15.23 -13.29 31.53
C SER A 7 14.51 -14.62 31.71
N VAL A 8 13.83 -14.81 32.84
CA VAL A 8 12.89 -15.91 32.99
C VAL A 8 11.71 -15.60 32.08
N ALA A 9 11.61 -16.31 30.96
CA ALA A 9 10.35 -16.42 30.23
C ALA A 9 9.41 -17.29 31.09
N ALA A 10 8.90 -16.73 32.19
CA ALA A 10 7.73 -17.30 32.82
C ALA A 10 6.61 -17.21 31.79
N ALA A 11 5.88 -18.29 31.57
CA ALA A 11 4.66 -18.27 30.78
C ALA A 11 3.64 -17.36 31.49
N SER A 12 3.70 -16.05 31.23
CA SER A 12 2.69 -15.11 31.68
C SER A 12 1.50 -15.19 30.75
N THR A 13 0.30 -15.21 31.31
CA THR A 13 -0.92 -15.12 30.51
C THR A 13 -0.95 -13.78 29.79
N ASP A 14 -0.91 -13.80 28.47
CA ASP A 14 -1.14 -12.62 27.62
C ASP A 14 -2.57 -12.64 27.08
N ALA A 15 -3.15 -11.47 26.90
CA ALA A 15 -4.49 -11.32 26.37
C ALA A 15 -4.57 -10.20 25.34
N GLU A 16 -4.89 -10.57 24.11
CA GLU A 16 -5.07 -9.66 22.99
C GLU A 16 -6.55 -9.55 22.61
N TYR A 17 -6.98 -8.34 22.26
CA TYR A 17 -8.38 -8.07 21.91
C TYR A 17 -8.49 -7.64 20.45
N ALA A 18 -9.51 -8.13 19.76
CA ALA A 18 -9.86 -7.71 18.41
C ALA A 18 -11.36 -7.45 18.31
N VAL A 19 -11.73 -6.35 17.65
CA VAL A 19 -13.10 -6.13 17.19
C VAL A 19 -13.28 -6.85 15.86
N LEU A 20 -14.23 -7.79 15.81
CA LEU A 20 -14.48 -8.67 14.67
C LEU A 20 -15.96 -8.61 14.29
N CYS A 21 -16.25 -9.03 13.07
CA CYS A 21 -17.59 -9.07 12.49
C CYS A 21 -17.91 -10.51 12.10
N ASP A 22 -19.16 -10.93 12.30
CA ASP A 22 -19.66 -12.23 11.86
C ASP A 22 -20.32 -12.15 10.46
N GLU A 23 -20.91 -13.24 9.96
CA GLU A 23 -21.49 -13.26 8.60
C GLU A 23 -22.68 -12.30 8.41
N THR A 24 -23.36 -11.93 9.50
CA THR A 24 -24.49 -11.01 9.47
C THR A 24 -24.04 -9.54 9.48
N GLY A 25 -22.74 -9.32 9.74
CA GLY A 25 -22.13 -8.00 9.85
C GLY A 25 -22.16 -7.43 11.27
N ASP A 26 -22.65 -8.19 12.25
CA ASP A 26 -22.70 -7.77 13.65
C ASP A 26 -21.29 -7.77 14.26
N GLN A 27 -20.99 -6.71 15.02
CA GLN A 27 -19.69 -6.52 15.65
C GLN A 27 -19.63 -7.14 17.04
N PHE A 28 -18.49 -7.74 17.37
CA PHE A 28 -18.23 -8.31 18.68
C PHE A 28 -16.75 -8.18 19.06
N LEU A 29 -16.46 -8.41 20.35
CA LEU A 29 -15.11 -8.38 20.88
C LEU A 29 -14.62 -9.82 21.08
N ARG A 30 -13.50 -10.18 20.44
CA ARG A 30 -12.80 -11.45 20.69
C ARG A 30 -11.56 -11.20 21.52
N ARG A 31 -11.47 -11.89 22.65
CA ARG A 31 -10.26 -11.99 23.47
C ARG A 31 -9.50 -13.26 23.12
N TYR A 32 -8.28 -13.13 22.64
CA TYR A 32 -7.29 -14.20 22.55
C TYR A 32 -6.55 -14.26 23.88
N THR A 33 -6.33 -15.46 24.42
CA THR A 33 -5.56 -15.64 25.67
C THR A 33 -4.50 -16.71 25.47
N ASN A 34 -3.24 -16.29 25.58
CA ASN A 34 -2.07 -17.16 25.45
C ASN A 34 -1.55 -17.51 26.85
N THR A 35 -1.39 -18.80 27.17
CA THR A 35 -0.92 -19.28 28.49
C THR A 35 0.42 -20.01 28.42
N GLY A 36 1.21 -19.74 27.37
CA GLY A 36 2.50 -20.37 27.11
C GLY A 36 2.66 -20.71 25.63
N SER A 37 3.35 -21.82 25.32
CA SER A 37 3.47 -22.33 23.95
C SER A 37 2.21 -23.09 23.55
N GLY A 38 1.39 -22.51 22.67
CA GLY A 38 0.17 -23.15 22.16
C GLY A 38 -0.69 -22.17 21.37
N ALA A 39 -1.78 -22.67 20.78
CA ALA A 39 -2.79 -21.80 20.20
C ALA A 39 -3.53 -21.03 21.32
N PRO A 40 -3.88 -19.74 21.09
CA PRO A 40 -4.65 -18.97 22.06
C PRO A 40 -6.04 -19.59 22.26
N THR A 41 -6.55 -19.56 23.48
CA THR A 41 -7.98 -19.75 23.73
C THR A 41 -8.74 -18.48 23.39
N VAL A 42 -9.95 -18.61 22.84
CA VAL A 42 -10.80 -17.46 22.48
C VAL A 42 -11.99 -17.32 23.41
N THR A 43 -12.39 -16.08 23.69
CA THR A 43 -13.65 -15.74 24.37
C THR A 43 -14.30 -14.60 23.61
N ASP A 44 -15.56 -14.78 23.23
CA ASP A 44 -16.33 -13.82 22.44
C ASP A 44 -17.40 -13.19 23.31
N THR A 45 -17.45 -11.86 23.28
CA THR A 45 -18.42 -11.05 23.99
C THR A 45 -19.00 -9.98 23.06
N GLU A 46 -20.11 -9.38 23.44
CA GLU A 46 -20.53 -8.10 22.88
C GLU A 46 -19.41 -7.06 23.08
N LEU A 47 -19.56 -5.89 22.45
CA LEU A 47 -18.58 -4.79 22.55
C LEU A 47 -18.41 -4.25 23.98
N ASP A 48 -19.29 -4.64 24.92
CA ASP A 48 -19.18 -4.34 26.34
C ASP A 48 -18.09 -5.16 27.07
N GLY A 49 -17.55 -6.20 26.43
CA GLY A 49 -16.50 -7.05 27.00
C GLY A 49 -16.98 -8.05 28.05
N VAL A 50 -18.29 -8.18 28.28
CA VAL A 50 -18.87 -8.97 29.38
C VAL A 50 -19.99 -9.88 28.91
N THR A 51 -20.91 -9.39 28.08
CA THR A 51 -22.07 -10.17 27.62
C THR A 51 -21.61 -11.22 26.61
N PRO A 52 -21.83 -12.53 26.81
CA PRO A 52 -21.37 -13.56 25.88
C PRO A 52 -21.94 -13.37 24.47
N TYR A 53 -21.10 -13.55 23.45
CA TYR A 53 -21.50 -13.47 22.05
C TYR A 53 -21.13 -14.75 21.31
N ALA A 54 -22.05 -15.27 20.50
CA ALA A 54 -21.84 -16.47 19.70
C ALA A 54 -21.86 -16.07 18.21
N PRO A 55 -20.70 -15.89 17.56
CA PRO A 55 -20.66 -15.48 16.16
C PRO A 55 -21.29 -16.52 15.26
N THR A 56 -22.00 -16.05 14.23
CA THR A 56 -22.57 -16.89 13.18
C THR A 56 -21.71 -16.84 11.92
N GLY A 57 -21.54 -17.99 11.26
CA GLY A 57 -20.79 -18.08 10.02
C GLY A 57 -19.31 -17.71 10.12
N GLU A 58 -18.81 -17.03 9.09
CA GLU A 58 -17.42 -16.63 8.98
C GLU A 58 -17.13 -15.39 9.85
N VAL A 59 -16.06 -15.46 10.66
CA VAL A 59 -15.58 -14.33 11.45
C VAL A 59 -14.46 -13.63 10.72
N VAL A 60 -14.63 -12.34 10.45
CA VAL A 60 -13.66 -11.48 9.77
C VAL A 60 -13.31 -10.25 10.61
N ARG A 61 -12.26 -9.52 10.23
CA ARG A 61 -12.07 -8.17 10.78
C ARG A 61 -13.17 -7.26 10.26
N CYS A 62 -13.81 -6.51 11.15
CA CYS A 62 -14.75 -5.50 10.72
C CYS A 62 -14.08 -4.50 9.78
N GLY A 63 -14.71 -4.25 8.63
CA GLY A 63 -14.14 -3.39 7.60
C GLY A 63 -12.82 -3.90 7.05
N ALA A 64 -12.65 -5.23 6.92
CA ALA A 64 -11.51 -5.83 6.24
C ALA A 64 -11.20 -5.00 4.98
N PRO A 65 -9.95 -4.53 4.81
CA PRO A 65 -9.62 -3.67 3.70
C PRO A 65 -10.02 -4.36 2.41
N ALA A 66 -10.52 -3.58 1.45
CA ALA A 66 -10.77 -4.08 0.11
C ALA A 66 -9.56 -4.87 -0.37
N VAL A 67 -9.79 -5.95 -1.13
CA VAL A 67 -8.71 -6.74 -1.71
C VAL A 67 -7.78 -5.78 -2.44
N ASN A 68 -6.49 -5.81 -2.08
CA ASN A 68 -5.51 -4.97 -2.75
C ASN A 68 -5.55 -5.30 -4.24
N PRO A 69 -5.65 -4.29 -5.11
CA PRO A 69 -5.66 -4.54 -6.54
C PRO A 69 -4.33 -5.15 -6.99
N GLU A 70 -4.37 -5.98 -8.02
CA GLU A 70 -3.16 -6.45 -8.70
C GLU A 70 -2.52 -5.26 -9.42
N ILE A 71 -1.21 -5.05 -9.23
CA ILE A 71 -0.49 -3.91 -9.78
C ILE A 71 0.54 -4.38 -10.81
N THR A 72 0.42 -3.88 -12.04
CA THR A 72 1.43 -4.01 -13.08
C THR A 72 2.38 -2.81 -13.06
N SER A 73 3.66 -3.05 -13.33
CA SER A 73 4.70 -2.02 -13.41
C SER A 73 5.35 -2.00 -14.79
N THR A 74 5.65 -0.80 -15.28
CA THR A 74 6.46 -0.60 -16.49
C THR A 74 7.64 0.31 -16.18
N VAL A 75 8.76 0.07 -16.85
CA VAL A 75 9.95 0.92 -16.80
C VAL A 75 10.44 1.10 -18.22
N GLN A 76 10.59 2.34 -18.65
CA GLN A 76 11.09 2.69 -19.97
C GLN A 76 12.22 3.71 -19.82
N ARG A 77 13.35 3.43 -20.46
CA ARG A 77 14.42 4.41 -20.66
C ARG A 77 14.28 5.01 -22.05
N GLN A 78 14.49 6.32 -22.14
CA GLN A 78 14.48 7.08 -23.38
C GLN A 78 15.84 7.76 -23.53
N THR A 79 16.59 7.38 -24.58
CA THR A 79 17.94 7.92 -24.89
C THR A 79 18.00 8.65 -26.24
N ASP A 80 16.92 8.59 -27.00
CA ASP A 80 16.80 9.15 -28.34
C ASP A 80 15.62 10.14 -28.40
N ALA A 81 15.54 10.90 -29.49
CA ALA A 81 14.39 11.76 -29.73
C ALA A 81 13.09 10.96 -29.75
N GLY A 82 12.09 11.39 -28.98
CA GLY A 82 10.81 10.72 -28.91
C GLY A 82 9.99 11.09 -27.68
N ALA A 83 8.87 10.39 -27.49
CA ALA A 83 7.99 10.59 -26.36
C ALA A 83 7.72 9.27 -25.62
N VAL A 84 7.74 9.34 -24.29
CA VAL A 84 7.20 8.31 -23.41
C VAL A 84 5.84 8.81 -22.91
N THR A 85 4.78 8.12 -23.30
CA THR A 85 3.41 8.44 -22.88
C THR A 85 2.96 7.45 -21.82
N ILE A 86 2.52 7.98 -20.68
CA ILE A 86 1.78 7.23 -19.68
C ILE A 86 0.33 7.70 -19.75
N ASP A 87 -0.56 6.84 -20.23
CA ASP A 87 -1.98 7.15 -20.27
C ASP A 87 -2.55 7.38 -18.87
N ALA A 88 -3.66 8.13 -18.80
CA ALA A 88 -4.46 8.25 -17.59
C ALA A 88 -4.79 6.87 -16.99
N GLY A 89 -5.01 6.82 -15.68
CA GLY A 89 -5.25 5.55 -14.97
C GLY A 89 -3.99 4.95 -14.32
N ALA A 90 -2.84 5.60 -14.42
CA ALA A 90 -1.65 5.19 -13.66
C ALA A 90 -1.86 5.42 -12.15
N ARG A 91 -1.34 4.52 -11.33
CA ARG A 91 -1.33 4.60 -9.86
C ARG A 91 -0.16 5.45 -9.36
N SER A 92 0.98 5.32 -10.04
CA SER A 92 2.14 6.15 -9.83
C SER A 92 2.92 6.35 -11.12
N VAL A 93 3.61 7.47 -11.19
CA VAL A 93 4.57 7.81 -12.25
C VAL A 93 5.80 8.38 -11.56
N THR A 94 6.97 7.89 -11.92
CA THR A 94 8.24 8.46 -11.46
C THR A 94 9.15 8.67 -12.67
N VAL A 95 9.80 9.82 -12.71
CA VAL A 95 10.81 10.15 -13.71
C VAL A 95 12.15 10.43 -13.02
N LEU A 96 13.23 10.03 -13.69
CA LEU A 96 14.59 10.40 -13.35
C LEU A 96 15.29 10.87 -14.62
N VAL A 97 15.83 12.09 -14.60
CA VAL A 97 16.58 12.67 -15.73
C VAL A 97 18.07 12.52 -15.47
N TYR A 98 18.77 11.83 -16.37
CA TYR A 98 20.22 11.64 -16.29
C TYR A 98 20.98 12.72 -17.08
N ALA A 99 20.49 13.08 -18.28
CA ALA A 99 21.12 14.05 -19.16
C ALA A 99 20.09 14.78 -20.03
N GLY A 100 20.45 15.97 -20.50
CA GLY A 100 19.58 16.81 -21.32
C GLY A 100 18.55 17.59 -20.53
N GLU A 101 17.63 18.24 -21.24
CA GLU A 101 16.56 19.06 -20.69
C GLU A 101 15.17 18.59 -21.20
N PRO A 102 14.81 17.29 -21.01
CA PRO A 102 13.54 16.78 -21.49
C PRO A 102 12.38 17.51 -20.83
N THR A 103 11.22 17.45 -21.46
CA THR A 103 10.02 18.11 -20.95
C THR A 103 8.97 17.11 -20.50
N VAL A 104 8.11 17.50 -19.55
CA VAL A 104 6.92 16.76 -19.14
C VAL A 104 5.68 17.63 -19.30
N ALA A 105 4.65 17.09 -19.96
CA ALA A 105 3.31 17.67 -20.01
C ALA A 105 2.31 16.75 -19.31
N ILE A 106 1.39 17.32 -18.54
CA ILE A 106 0.38 16.59 -17.76
C ILE A 106 -1.02 17.06 -18.18
N GLY A 107 -1.90 16.12 -18.53
CA GLY A 107 -3.31 16.42 -18.88
C GLY A 107 -3.47 17.30 -20.12
N GLY A 108 -2.48 17.33 -21.02
CA GLY A 108 -2.44 18.26 -22.16
C GLY A 108 -2.09 19.71 -21.78
N GLY A 109 -1.68 19.94 -20.52
CA GLY A 109 -1.16 21.22 -20.06
C GLY A 109 0.20 21.59 -20.67
N PRO A 110 0.72 22.79 -20.36
CA PRO A 110 2.00 23.25 -20.88
C PRO A 110 3.15 22.33 -20.42
N ALA A 111 4.09 22.08 -21.33
CA ALA A 111 5.27 21.29 -21.05
C ALA A 111 6.22 22.04 -20.10
N VAL A 112 6.75 21.33 -19.10
CA VAL A 112 7.72 21.84 -18.13
C VAL A 112 9.06 21.18 -18.37
N THR A 113 10.12 21.97 -18.50
CA THR A 113 11.49 21.49 -18.65
C THR A 113 12.01 20.89 -17.35
N LEU A 114 12.65 19.72 -17.46
CA LEU A 114 13.29 19.00 -16.37
C LEU A 114 14.80 19.06 -16.55
N LEU A 115 15.53 19.48 -15.52
CA LEU A 115 16.99 19.57 -15.58
C LEU A 115 17.66 18.21 -15.27
N PRO A 116 18.91 17.98 -15.70
CA PRO A 116 19.67 16.81 -15.29
C PRO A 116 19.74 16.65 -13.77
N GLY A 117 19.57 15.44 -13.28
CA GLY A 117 19.51 15.12 -11.85
C GLY A 117 18.12 15.33 -11.22
N THR A 118 17.13 15.78 -11.98
CA THR A 118 15.75 15.90 -11.49
C THR A 118 15.12 14.52 -11.31
N SER A 119 14.46 14.32 -10.17
CA SER A 119 13.54 13.22 -9.95
C SER A 119 12.20 13.76 -9.45
N LEU A 120 11.11 13.30 -10.08
CA LEU A 120 9.74 13.67 -9.72
C LEU A 120 8.92 12.39 -9.59
N SER A 121 8.00 12.38 -8.62
CA SER A 121 7.08 11.27 -8.41
C SER A 121 5.67 11.80 -8.19
N TRP A 122 4.71 11.17 -8.85
CA TRP A 122 3.29 11.38 -8.70
C TRP A 122 2.66 10.06 -8.30
N GLY A 123 1.70 10.10 -7.38
CA GLY A 123 1.03 8.90 -6.92
C GLY A 123 -0.30 9.22 -6.26
N VAL A 124 -1.13 8.19 -6.17
CA VAL A 124 -2.40 8.28 -5.46
C VAL A 124 -2.19 8.17 -3.94
N ASN A 125 -3.07 8.78 -3.15
CA ASN A 125 -2.88 8.94 -1.70
C ASN A 125 -3.12 7.65 -0.91
N ARG A 126 -3.96 6.73 -1.42
CA ARG A 126 -4.34 5.50 -0.75
C ARG A 126 -4.25 4.33 -1.73
N GLY A 127 -3.03 3.89 -2.04
CA GLY A 127 -2.76 2.82 -3.02
C GLY A 127 -3.50 1.47 -2.84
N GLY A 128 -4.38 1.29 -1.84
CA GLY A 128 -5.16 0.09 -1.59
C GLY A 128 -6.64 0.12 -2.00
N ASN A 129 -7.23 1.27 -2.37
CA ASN A 129 -8.63 1.26 -2.86
C ASN A 129 -8.67 0.88 -4.34
N LEU A 130 -9.63 0.05 -4.76
CA LEU A 130 -9.90 -0.25 -6.17
C LEU A 130 -10.28 1.00 -6.96
N GLY A 131 -9.76 1.13 -8.19
CA GLY A 131 -10.10 2.21 -9.12
C GLY A 131 -9.50 3.59 -8.80
N GLU A 132 -8.66 3.71 -7.77
CA GLU A 132 -7.93 4.94 -7.48
C GLU A 132 -6.77 5.13 -8.47
N ALA A 133 -6.79 6.21 -9.23
CA ALA A 133 -5.78 6.47 -10.24
C ALA A 133 -5.52 7.97 -10.45
N LEU A 134 -4.35 8.28 -11.02
CA LEU A 134 -4.04 9.59 -11.57
C LEU A 134 -4.97 9.86 -12.76
N ALA A 135 -5.67 10.99 -12.70
CA ALA A 135 -6.70 11.34 -13.67
C ALA A 135 -6.12 11.73 -15.04
N ASP A 136 -4.90 12.25 -15.05
CA ASP A 136 -4.26 12.82 -16.23
C ASP A 136 -3.21 11.88 -16.84
N ALA A 137 -3.05 11.98 -18.16
CA ALA A 137 -1.93 11.38 -18.87
C ALA A 137 -0.66 12.22 -18.69
N PHE A 138 0.50 11.55 -18.74
CA PHE A 138 1.82 12.16 -18.69
C PHE A 138 2.53 11.91 -20.02
N VAL A 139 3.08 12.97 -20.60
CA VAL A 139 3.89 12.88 -21.82
C VAL A 139 5.27 13.43 -21.52
N PHE A 140 6.27 12.56 -21.50
CA PHE A 140 7.67 12.94 -21.39
C PHE A 140 8.25 13.01 -22.79
N THR A 141 8.76 14.17 -23.21
CA THR A 141 9.36 14.36 -24.53
C THR A 141 10.84 14.62 -24.39
N ALA A 142 11.63 13.85 -25.15
CA ALA A 142 13.07 13.95 -25.20
C ALA A 142 13.55 14.24 -26.62
N GLU A 143 14.67 14.94 -26.72
CA GLU A 143 15.44 15.12 -27.94
C GLU A 143 16.63 14.14 -28.04
N ALA A 144 17.29 14.12 -29.18
CA ALA A 144 18.44 13.23 -29.40
C ALA A 144 19.60 13.59 -28.45
N GLY A 145 20.09 12.60 -27.71
CA GLY A 145 21.18 12.78 -26.73
C GLY A 145 20.71 13.11 -25.32
N GLU A 146 19.40 13.27 -25.09
CA GLU A 146 18.83 13.33 -23.75
C GLU A 146 18.62 11.91 -23.18
N ASP A 147 18.61 11.79 -21.85
CA ASP A 147 18.51 10.50 -21.18
C ASP A 147 17.63 10.60 -19.95
N LEU A 148 16.48 9.91 -19.98
CA LEU A 148 15.59 9.79 -18.85
C LEU A 148 15.07 8.36 -18.69
N VAL A 149 14.68 8.02 -17.46
CA VAL A 149 13.93 6.80 -17.15
C VAL A 149 12.58 7.21 -16.56
N VAL A 150 11.52 6.62 -17.09
CA VAL A 150 10.16 6.73 -16.58
C VAL A 150 9.72 5.36 -16.09
N SER A 151 9.23 5.28 -14.87
CA SER A 151 8.54 4.12 -14.34
C SER A 151 7.11 4.46 -14.00
N SER A 152 6.17 3.55 -14.28
CA SER A 152 4.78 3.72 -13.88
C SER A 152 4.19 2.44 -13.31
N THR A 153 3.18 2.58 -12.47
CA THR A 153 2.37 1.47 -11.99
C THR A 153 0.92 1.68 -12.38
N ARG A 154 0.16 0.60 -12.57
CA ARG A 154 -1.30 0.64 -12.75
C ARG A 154 -1.95 -0.61 -12.19
N GLU A 155 -3.25 -0.56 -11.96
CA GLU A 155 -4.02 -1.80 -11.78
C GLU A 155 -3.95 -2.63 -13.06
N ALA A 156 -3.80 -3.94 -12.89
CA ALA A 156 -3.76 -4.93 -13.97
C ALA A 156 -5.11 -5.04 -14.70
#